data_AF-A0A5C7FCH6-F1
#
_entry.id   AF-A0A5C7FCH6-F1
#
_cell.length_a   1.000
_cell.length_b   1.000
_cell.length_c   1.000
_cell.angle_alpha   90.00
_cell.angle_beta   90.00
_cell.angle_gamma   90.00
#
_symmetry.space_group_name_H-M   'P 1'
#
loop_
_entity.id
_entity.type
_entity.pdbx_description
1 polymer ?
#
loop_
_entity_poly.entity_id
_entity_poly.type
_entity_poly.pdbx_seq_one_letter_code
_entity_poly.pdbx_strand_id
1 'polypeptide(L)'
;MSVDFESIFQHVIPMEGFGRKWRFTEENYDMLPGQDLEQLKPLDQEAAEFLNDYISTAGLHHDVPFTKGFFKTTDHIRISDGNEKEIKKWLYQRGLPFDKPVFLSWDQTDAMIVPWNLVVKYFDSFYYGVSDDLTIMDQSLNWAVLFFHENQIYFGSNTDF
;
A
#
# COMPACT_ATOMS: atom_id res chain seq x y z
N MET A 1 -3.95 -12.88 -21.46
CA MET A 1 -2.99 -11.78 -21.61
C MET A 1 -2.18 -11.77 -20.34
N SER A 2 -0.86 -11.54 -20.38
CA SER A 2 -0.08 -11.34 -19.16
C SER A 2 -0.49 -10.01 -18.53
N VAL A 3 -0.73 -9.97 -17.22
CA VAL A 3 -1.07 -8.73 -16.51
C VAL A 3 0.12 -7.76 -16.55
N ASP A 4 -0.16 -6.48 -16.71
CA ASP A 4 0.80 -5.38 -16.65
C ASP A 4 0.11 -4.09 -16.13
N PHE A 5 0.85 -2.99 -15.98
CA PHE A 5 0.28 -1.72 -15.49
C PHE A 5 -0.75 -1.09 -16.43
N GLU A 6 -0.77 -1.44 -17.73
CA GLU A 6 -1.77 -0.94 -18.68
C GLU A 6 -3.11 -1.70 -18.54
N SER A 7 -3.04 -2.98 -18.17
CA SER A 7 -4.17 -3.89 -18.04
C SER A 7 -4.65 -4.10 -16.60
N ILE A 8 -3.88 -3.72 -15.57
CA ILE A 8 -4.17 -4.00 -14.16
C ILE A 8 -5.56 -3.51 -13.69
N PHE A 9 -6.06 -2.41 -14.25
CA PHE A 9 -7.41 -1.90 -13.92
C PHE A 9 -8.55 -2.81 -14.43
N GLN A 10 -8.28 -3.71 -15.37
CA GLN A 10 -9.23 -4.71 -15.87
C GLN A 10 -9.37 -5.90 -14.90
N HIS A 11 -8.44 -6.04 -13.97
CA HIS A 11 -8.39 -7.09 -12.94
C HIS A 11 -9.02 -6.65 -11.61
N VAL A 12 -9.74 -5.53 -11.61
CA VAL A 12 -10.47 -5.06 -10.42
C VAL A 12 -11.66 -5.98 -10.17
N ILE A 13 -11.74 -6.51 -8.96
CA ILE A 13 -12.82 -7.38 -8.50
C ILE A 13 -13.73 -6.65 -7.51
N PRO A 14 -14.98 -7.11 -7.31
CA PRO A 14 -15.84 -6.60 -6.25
C PRO A 14 -15.20 -6.80 -4.86
N MET A 15 -15.43 -5.86 -3.93
CA MET A 15 -14.97 -5.95 -2.53
C MET A 15 -15.32 -7.28 -1.87
N GLU A 16 -16.46 -7.88 -2.22
CA GLU A 16 -16.87 -9.19 -1.70
C GLU A 16 -15.90 -10.33 -1.99
N GLY A 17 -15.10 -10.21 -3.05
CA GLY A 17 -14.08 -11.17 -3.45
C GLY A 17 -12.69 -10.90 -2.86
N PHE A 18 -12.50 -9.81 -2.12
CA PHE A 18 -11.20 -9.47 -1.53
C PHE A 18 -10.97 -10.25 -0.22
N GLY A 19 -9.81 -10.90 -0.10
CA GLY A 19 -9.48 -11.76 1.05
C GLY A 19 -9.48 -11.02 2.39
N ARG A 20 -9.17 -9.72 2.36
CA ARG A 20 -9.05 -8.85 3.54
C ARG A 20 -10.23 -7.87 3.69
N LYS A 21 -11.37 -8.12 3.02
CA LYS A 21 -12.53 -7.21 3.01
C LYS A 21 -13.07 -6.84 4.40
N TRP A 22 -13.00 -7.78 5.35
CA TRP A 22 -13.52 -7.64 6.72
C TRP A 22 -12.94 -6.41 7.44
N ARG A 23 -11.71 -5.98 7.08
CA ARG A 23 -11.08 -4.75 7.60
C ARG A 23 -11.88 -3.50 7.27
N PHE A 24 -12.58 -3.51 6.13
CA PHE A 24 -13.26 -2.34 5.59
C PHE A 24 -14.78 -2.43 5.68
N THR A 25 -15.36 -3.61 5.88
CA THR A 25 -16.81 -3.83 5.75
C THR A 25 -17.53 -4.28 7.02
N GLU A 26 -16.82 -4.61 8.09
CA GLU A 26 -17.42 -5.18 9.31
C GLU A 26 -17.31 -4.22 10.52
N GLU A 27 -18.37 -4.18 11.34
CA GLU A 27 -18.49 -3.28 12.51
C GLU A 27 -17.47 -3.52 13.62
N ASN A 28 -16.93 -4.74 13.73
CA ASN A 28 -15.87 -5.05 14.69
C ASN A 28 -14.51 -4.44 14.30
N TYR A 29 -14.43 -3.86 13.10
CA TYR A 29 -13.28 -3.18 12.55
C TYR A 29 -13.70 -1.76 12.13
N ASP A 30 -13.12 -1.19 11.08
CA ASP A 30 -13.32 0.24 10.80
C ASP A 30 -14.64 0.56 10.09
N MET A 31 -15.24 -0.40 9.38
CA MET A 31 -16.46 -0.24 8.57
C MET A 31 -16.50 1.09 7.79
N LEU A 32 -15.74 1.15 6.69
CA LEU A 32 -15.54 2.37 5.93
C LEU A 32 -16.87 2.89 5.33
N PRO A 33 -17.06 4.23 5.26
CA PRO A 33 -18.21 4.82 4.58
C PRO A 33 -18.29 4.38 3.11
N GLY A 34 -19.50 4.16 2.60
CA GLY A 34 -19.71 3.66 1.23
C GLY A 34 -18.98 4.47 0.15
N GLN A 35 -18.97 5.80 0.24
CA GLN A 35 -18.26 6.67 -0.70
C GLN A 35 -16.74 6.45 -0.74
N ASP A 36 -16.13 6.06 0.37
CA ASP A 36 -14.70 5.78 0.47
C ASP A 36 -14.42 4.32 0.08
N LEU A 37 -15.32 3.40 0.46
CA LEU A 37 -15.26 1.98 0.10
C LEU A 37 -15.33 1.78 -1.43
N GLU A 38 -16.18 2.54 -2.14
CA GLU A 38 -16.31 2.50 -3.61
C GLU A 38 -15.03 2.91 -4.35
N GLN A 39 -14.12 3.62 -3.68
CA GLN A 39 -12.84 4.02 -4.26
C GLN A 39 -11.73 2.98 -4.04
N LEU A 40 -11.96 1.99 -3.17
CA LEU A 40 -11.07 0.84 -3.01
C LEU A 40 -11.30 -0.10 -4.18
N LYS A 41 -10.23 -0.42 -4.91
CA LYS A 41 -10.28 -1.32 -6.07
C LYS A 41 -9.44 -2.56 -5.81
N PRO A 42 -9.98 -3.57 -5.11
CA PRO A 42 -9.32 -4.84 -4.92
C PRO A 42 -8.97 -5.47 -6.27
N LEU A 43 -7.85 -6.17 -6.31
CA LEU A 43 -7.36 -6.86 -7.50
C LEU A 43 -7.59 -8.38 -7.35
N ASP A 44 -7.78 -9.06 -8.48
CA ASP A 44 -7.72 -10.52 -8.51
C ASP A 44 -6.30 -11.05 -8.23
N GLN A 45 -6.20 -12.37 -8.08
CA GLN A 45 -4.94 -13.03 -7.80
C GLN A 45 -3.91 -12.84 -8.92
N GLU A 46 -4.30 -12.82 -10.20
CA GLU A 46 -3.34 -12.64 -11.30
C GLU A 46 -2.65 -11.26 -11.22
N ALA A 47 -3.41 -10.22 -10.88
CA ALA A 47 -2.86 -8.89 -10.68
C ALA A 47 -2.10 -8.73 -9.36
N ALA A 48 -2.48 -9.44 -8.30
CA ALA A 48 -1.71 -9.48 -7.06
C ALA A 48 -0.34 -10.16 -7.25
N GLU A 49 -0.30 -11.30 -7.94
CA GLU A 49 0.92 -11.99 -8.33
C GLU A 49 1.82 -11.09 -9.17
N PHE A 50 1.27 -10.40 -10.18
CA PHE A 50 2.03 -9.44 -10.99
C PHE A 50 2.73 -8.35 -10.16
N LEU A 51 2.02 -7.73 -9.21
CA LEU A 51 2.61 -6.69 -8.36
C LEU A 51 3.70 -7.25 -7.43
N ASN A 52 3.45 -8.43 -6.84
CA ASN A 52 4.43 -9.10 -5.99
C ASN A 52 5.69 -9.46 -6.77
N ASP A 53 5.54 -10.03 -7.98
CA ASP A 53 6.63 -10.38 -8.87
C ASP A 53 7.38 -9.15 -9.37
N TYR A 54 6.69 -8.05 -9.65
CA TYR A 54 7.31 -6.80 -10.04
C TYR A 54 8.21 -6.24 -8.93
N ILE A 55 7.72 -6.23 -7.68
CA ILE A 55 8.48 -5.81 -6.48
C ILE A 55 9.70 -6.74 -6.26
N SER A 56 9.47 -8.05 -6.36
CA SER A 56 10.49 -9.07 -6.15
C SER A 56 11.57 -9.03 -7.23
N THR A 57 11.19 -8.94 -8.51
CA THR A 57 12.10 -8.88 -9.66
C THR A 57 12.93 -7.60 -9.66
N ALA A 58 12.34 -6.48 -9.23
CA ALA A 58 13.10 -5.25 -9.01
C ALA A 58 14.14 -5.40 -7.88
N GLY A 59 13.95 -6.38 -7.00
CA GLY A 59 14.77 -6.58 -5.82
C GLY A 59 14.57 -5.46 -4.81
N LEU A 60 13.35 -4.95 -4.64
CA LEU A 60 13.06 -3.83 -3.73
C LEU A 60 13.41 -4.17 -2.27
N HIS A 61 13.14 -5.42 -1.86
CA HIS A 61 13.26 -5.90 -0.48
C HIS A 61 14.28 -7.05 -0.33
N HIS A 62 15.36 -7.09 -1.12
CA HIS A 62 16.46 -8.04 -0.88
C HIS A 62 17.22 -7.72 0.42
N ASP A 63 17.22 -6.45 0.83
CA ASP A 63 17.57 -6.00 2.19
C ASP A 63 16.34 -5.36 2.87
N VAL A 64 16.38 -5.24 4.21
CA VAL A 64 15.36 -4.56 5.02
C VAL A 64 15.81 -3.13 5.37
N PRO A 65 14.93 -2.10 5.25
CA PRO A 65 13.57 -2.16 4.70
C PRO A 65 13.54 -2.19 3.17
N PHE A 66 14.59 -1.68 2.53
CA PHE A 66 14.78 -1.66 1.09
C PHE A 66 16.23 -2.05 0.78
N THR A 67 16.44 -2.64 -0.40
CA THR A 67 17.77 -2.95 -0.91
C THR A 67 18.69 -1.74 -0.87
N LYS A 68 19.92 -1.94 -0.42
CA LYS A 68 20.89 -0.86 -0.25
C LYS A 68 21.13 -0.11 -1.57
N GLY A 69 20.87 1.19 -1.56
CA GLY A 69 21.06 2.06 -2.73
C GLY A 69 19.91 2.02 -3.75
N PHE A 70 18.81 1.31 -3.46
CA PHE A 70 17.60 1.33 -4.30
C PHE A 70 16.97 2.73 -4.35
N PHE A 71 16.97 3.41 -3.20
CA PHE A 71 16.51 4.78 -3.05
C PHE A 71 17.64 5.72 -2.64
N LYS A 72 17.64 6.94 -3.16
CA LYS A 72 18.58 8.02 -2.76
C LYS A 72 18.37 8.43 -1.31
N THR A 73 17.11 8.50 -0.87
CA THR A 73 16.74 8.90 0.49
C THR A 73 15.79 7.88 1.09
N THR A 74 15.96 7.63 2.39
CA THR A 74 15.04 6.83 3.19
C THR A 74 14.67 7.59 4.47
N ASP A 75 13.40 7.53 4.84
CA ASP A 75 12.83 8.11 6.05
C ASP A 75 11.94 7.06 6.71
N HIS A 76 11.67 7.17 8.01
CA HIS A 76 10.81 6.23 8.72
C HIS A 76 10.12 6.84 9.93
N ILE A 77 9.00 6.23 10.31
CA ILE A 77 8.26 6.55 11.53
C ILE A 77 7.79 5.26 12.20
N ARG A 78 7.76 5.25 13.53
CA ARG A 78 7.23 4.14 14.33
C ARG A 78 5.72 4.30 14.53
N ILE A 79 4.99 3.20 14.48
CA ILE A 79 3.57 3.13 14.88
C ILE A 79 3.49 2.79 16.36
N SER A 80 2.70 3.56 17.10
CA SER A 80 2.44 3.33 18.52
C SER A 80 1.08 3.90 18.91
N ASP A 81 0.45 3.33 19.92
CA ASP A 81 -0.84 3.79 20.44
C ASP A 81 -0.88 5.31 20.63
N GLY A 82 -1.84 5.99 20.00
CA GLY A 82 -2.06 7.42 20.14
C GLY A 82 -1.24 8.33 19.21
N ASN A 83 -0.43 7.78 18.30
CA ASN A 83 0.33 8.57 17.33
C ASN A 83 -0.26 8.58 15.91
N GLU A 84 -1.52 8.16 15.75
CA GLU A 84 -2.18 8.04 14.45
C GLU A 84 -2.18 9.38 13.71
N LYS A 85 -2.41 10.49 14.42
CA LYS A 85 -2.37 11.84 13.83
C LYS A 85 -0.98 12.20 13.28
N GLU A 86 0.08 11.74 13.94
CA GLU A 86 1.47 11.97 13.52
C GLU A 86 1.80 11.16 12.27
N ILE A 87 1.34 9.90 12.21
CA ILE A 87 1.46 9.04 11.02
C ILE A 87 0.73 9.65 9.82
N LYS A 88 -0.54 10.07 10.00
CA LYS A 88 -1.31 10.72 8.92
C LYS A 88 -0.61 11.97 8.42
N LYS A 89 -0.01 12.76 9.32
CA LYS A 89 0.80 13.92 8.94
C LYS A 89 2.07 13.51 8.19
N TRP A 90 2.77 12.48 8.63
CA TRP A 90 4.01 11.99 8.00
C TRP A 90 3.75 11.45 6.57
N LEU A 91 2.65 10.71 6.37
CA LEU A 91 2.19 10.26 5.06
C LEU A 91 1.76 11.44 4.18
N TYR A 92 0.99 12.40 4.71
CA TYR A 92 0.62 13.62 4.00
C TYR A 92 1.84 14.39 3.48
N GLN A 93 2.89 14.47 4.29
CA GLN A 93 4.14 15.17 3.95
C GLN A 93 4.94 14.52 2.81
N ARG A 94 4.57 13.33 2.33
CA ARG A 94 5.19 12.74 1.13
C ARG A 94 4.87 13.51 -0.15
N GLY A 95 3.93 14.46 -0.11
CA GLY A 95 3.67 15.38 -1.24
C GLY A 95 3.08 14.72 -2.49
N LEU A 96 2.59 13.48 -2.38
CA LEU A 96 1.92 12.79 -3.48
C LEU A 96 0.52 13.41 -3.73
N PRO A 97 0.10 13.60 -5.00
CA PRO A 97 -1.25 14.06 -5.31
C PRO A 97 -2.31 13.13 -4.72
N PHE A 98 -3.35 13.71 -4.12
CA PHE A 98 -4.37 12.97 -3.37
C PHE A 98 -5.21 12.01 -4.21
N ASP A 99 -5.46 12.36 -5.46
CA ASP A 99 -6.18 11.57 -6.45
C ASP A 99 -5.29 10.56 -7.18
N LYS A 100 -3.97 10.57 -6.92
CA LYS A 100 -3.03 9.65 -7.55
C LYS A 100 -3.38 8.21 -7.14
N PRO A 101 -3.66 7.31 -8.09
CA PRO A 101 -3.80 5.89 -7.78
C PRO A 101 -2.43 5.32 -7.39
N VAL A 102 -2.40 4.57 -6.30
CA VAL A 102 -1.24 3.83 -5.82
C VAL A 102 -1.61 2.36 -5.68
N PHE A 103 -0.61 1.49 -5.80
CA PHE A 103 -0.75 0.05 -5.68
C PHE A 103 -0.36 -0.38 -4.27
N LEU A 104 -1.25 -1.10 -3.59
CA LEU A 104 -1.02 -1.75 -2.31
C LEU A 104 -0.82 -3.24 -2.59
N SER A 105 0.30 -3.80 -2.15
CA SER A 105 0.63 -5.22 -2.28
C SER A 105 0.94 -5.80 -0.90
N TRP A 106 0.11 -6.72 -0.42
CA TRP A 106 0.38 -7.47 0.83
C TRP A 106 1.15 -8.73 0.53
N ASP A 107 0.70 -9.50 -0.46
CA ASP A 107 1.28 -10.79 -0.84
C ASP A 107 0.87 -11.15 -2.28
N GLN A 108 1.06 -12.41 -2.68
CA GLN A 108 0.71 -12.91 -4.02
C GLN A 108 -0.81 -13.03 -4.25
N THR A 109 -1.63 -12.89 -3.21
CA THR A 109 -3.08 -13.11 -3.29
C THR A 109 -3.89 -11.85 -3.03
N ASP A 110 -3.36 -10.92 -2.23
CA ASP A 110 -4.05 -9.69 -1.86
C ASP A 110 -3.30 -8.45 -2.36
N ALA A 111 -3.95 -7.72 -3.26
CA ALA A 111 -3.53 -6.40 -3.71
C ALA A 111 -4.72 -5.48 -4.00
N MET A 112 -4.46 -4.17 -4.04
CA MET A 112 -5.50 -3.15 -4.21
C MET A 112 -4.96 -1.88 -4.88
N ILE A 113 -5.79 -1.22 -5.69
CA ILE A 113 -5.54 0.14 -6.17
C ILE A 113 -6.35 1.11 -5.31
N VAL A 114 -5.67 2.12 -4.75
CA VAL A 114 -6.29 3.07 -3.82
C VAL A 114 -5.81 4.49 -4.16
N PRO A 115 -6.65 5.53 -4.10
CA PRO A 115 -6.16 6.91 -4.18
C PRO A 115 -5.38 7.29 -2.92
N TRP A 116 -4.29 8.03 -3.08
CA TRP A 116 -3.37 8.33 -1.97
C TRP A 116 -4.04 8.98 -0.75
N ASN A 117 -5.07 9.82 -0.96
CA ASN A 117 -5.82 10.42 0.14
C ASN A 117 -6.44 9.37 1.10
N LEU A 118 -6.91 8.23 0.58
CA LEU A 118 -7.49 7.18 1.40
C LEU A 118 -6.43 6.39 2.15
N VAL A 119 -5.25 6.20 1.55
CA VAL A 119 -4.08 5.65 2.28
C VAL A 119 -3.73 6.55 3.47
N VAL A 120 -3.67 7.87 3.28
CA VAL A 120 -3.41 8.81 4.37
C VAL A 120 -4.53 8.78 5.42
N LYS A 121 -5.80 8.69 4.98
CA LYS A 121 -6.96 8.77 5.86
C LYS A 121 -7.17 7.51 6.72
N TYR A 122 -6.90 6.34 6.15
CA TYR A 122 -7.25 5.02 6.67
C TYR A 122 -6.05 4.06 6.72
N PHE A 123 -4.83 4.56 6.94
CA PHE A 123 -3.62 3.71 6.96
C PHE A 123 -3.75 2.53 7.93
N ASP A 124 -4.43 2.76 9.05
CA ASP A 124 -4.74 1.83 10.13
C ASP A 124 -5.72 0.73 9.72
N SER A 125 -6.57 0.98 8.71
CA SER A 125 -7.43 -0.04 8.09
C SER A 125 -6.65 -0.96 7.13
N PHE A 126 -5.59 -0.46 6.51
CA PHE A 126 -4.80 -1.20 5.52
C PHE A 126 -3.72 -2.08 6.14
N TYR A 127 -3.25 -1.74 7.34
CA TYR A 127 -2.11 -2.40 7.97
C TYR A 127 -2.40 -2.74 9.42
N TYR A 128 -2.27 -4.03 9.76
CA TYR A 128 -2.27 -4.50 11.14
C TYR A 128 -0.86 -4.98 11.54
N GLY A 129 -0.32 -4.33 12.58
CA GLY A 129 0.98 -4.67 13.14
C GLY A 129 1.11 -6.15 13.49
N VAL A 130 2.34 -6.68 13.42
CA VAL A 130 2.70 -8.09 13.66
C VAL A 130 2.19 -9.07 12.59
N SER A 131 1.12 -8.75 11.87
CA SER A 131 0.51 -9.63 10.87
C SER A 131 0.87 -9.31 9.43
N ASP A 132 1.11 -8.03 9.13
CA ASP A 132 1.22 -7.58 7.75
C ASP A 132 2.61 -7.01 7.45
N ASP A 133 3.11 -7.32 6.27
CA ASP A 133 3.97 -6.42 5.51
C ASP A 133 3.13 -5.90 4.35
N LEU A 134 3.11 -4.57 4.15
CA LEU A 134 2.38 -3.93 3.06
C LEU A 134 3.31 -2.96 2.33
N THR A 135 3.53 -3.23 1.04
CA THR A 135 4.26 -2.33 0.16
C THR A 135 3.29 -1.49 -0.66
N ILE A 136 3.48 -0.16 -0.62
CA ILE A 136 2.73 0.82 -1.40
C ILE A 136 3.66 1.49 -2.39
N MET A 137 3.29 1.50 -3.68
CA MET A 137 4.13 2.06 -4.74
C MET A 137 3.32 2.57 -5.94
N ASP A 138 4.01 3.15 -6.92
CA ASP A 138 3.48 3.35 -8.26
C ASP A 138 4.32 2.59 -9.30
N GLN A 139 3.85 2.56 -10.54
CA GLN A 139 4.49 1.88 -11.67
C GLN A 139 5.93 2.33 -11.97
N SER A 140 6.38 3.48 -11.44
CA SER A 140 7.73 3.99 -11.67
C SER A 140 8.74 3.40 -10.69
N LEU A 141 8.26 2.93 -9.53
CA LEU A 141 9.08 2.47 -8.41
C LEU A 141 10.15 3.48 -7.97
N ASN A 142 9.99 4.77 -8.31
CA ASN A 142 10.87 5.85 -7.87
C ASN A 142 10.67 6.18 -6.38
N TRP A 143 9.60 5.68 -5.78
CA TRP A 143 9.35 5.72 -4.34
C TRP A 143 8.57 4.47 -3.93
N ALA A 144 8.67 4.12 -2.66
CA ALA A 144 7.83 3.10 -2.04
C ALA A 144 7.61 3.41 -0.56
N VAL A 145 6.46 3.01 -0.03
CA VAL A 145 6.20 2.94 1.40
C VAL A 145 6.14 1.48 1.80
N LEU A 146 6.87 1.08 2.84
CA LEU A 146 6.75 -0.23 3.46
C LEU A 146 6.16 -0.04 4.85
N PHE A 147 4.95 -0.56 5.07
CA PHE A 147 4.47 -0.84 6.41
C PHE A 147 5.02 -2.21 6.83
N PHE A 148 5.94 -2.21 7.78
CA PHE A 148 6.69 -3.38 8.21
C PHE A 148 6.08 -3.96 9.49
N HIS A 149 5.94 -5.27 9.59
CA HIS A 149 5.26 -5.98 10.69
C HIS A 149 5.78 -5.64 12.10
N GLU A 150 6.97 -5.04 12.24
CA GLU A 150 7.50 -4.51 13.50
C GLU A 150 6.98 -3.10 13.91
N ASN A 151 5.80 -2.70 13.43
CA ASN A 151 5.19 -1.39 13.69
C ASN A 151 6.09 -0.23 13.23
N GLN A 152 6.67 -0.36 12.04
CA GLN A 152 7.46 0.71 11.40
C GLN A 152 6.92 0.98 10.01
N ILE A 153 6.91 2.26 9.61
CA ILE A 153 6.62 2.69 8.26
C ILE A 153 7.90 3.29 7.70
N TYR A 154 8.37 2.75 6.57
CA TYR A 154 9.52 3.26 5.85
C TYR A 154 9.06 3.92 4.55
N PHE A 155 9.71 5.01 4.16
CA PHE A 155 9.53 5.64 2.87
C PHE A 155 10.88 5.78 2.18
N GLY A 156 10.99 5.21 0.99
CA GLY A 156 12.14 5.37 0.13
C GLY A 156 11.78 6.22 -1.09
N SER A 157 12.72 7.05 -1.54
CA SER A 157 12.54 7.90 -2.73
C SER A 157 13.83 8.16 -3.51
N ASN A 158 13.69 8.26 -4.84
CA ASN A 158 14.69 8.74 -5.80
C ASN A 158 14.49 10.19 -6.24
N THR A 159 13.39 10.82 -5.81
CA THR A 159 13.07 12.24 -5.98
C THR A 159 13.15 12.98 -4.65
N ASP A 160 13.62 14.22 -4.68
CA ASP A 160 13.61 15.08 -3.50
C ASP A 160 12.15 15.45 -3.17
N PHE A 161 11.72 15.20 -1.94
CA PHE A 161 10.38 15.51 -1.42
C PHE A 161 10.47 16.53 -0.26
#